data_AF-A0A3B8MSM3-F1
#
_entry.id   AF-A0A3B8MSM3-F1
#
_cell.length_a   1.000
_cell.length_b   1.000
_cell.length_c   1.000
_cell.angle_alpha   90.00
_cell.angle_beta   90.00
_cell.angle_gamma   90.00
#
_symmetry.space_group_name_H-M   'P 1'
#
loop_
_entity.id
_entity.type
_entity.pdbx_description
1 polymer ?
#
loop_
_entity_poly.entity_id
_entity_poly.type
_entity_poly.pdbx_seq_one_letter_code
_entity_poly.pdbx_strand_id
1 'polypeptide(L)'
;MFTSYLKNALPNFLRNKAYSLINLAGLSIGLACGFLIVLWLTVDLTINRYGTHLDWVYQIVRNHHSDPVVHTWKSIPKPTTNVMDKDIPAISNSLH
;
A
#
# COMPACT_ATOMS: atom_id res chain seq x y z
N MET A 1 -29.65 -33.28 -4.24
CA MET A 1 -29.93 -32.45 -5.44
C MET A 1 -28.65 -31.94 -6.07
N PHE A 2 -27.77 -31.24 -5.34
CA PHE A 2 -26.48 -30.72 -5.84
C PHE A 2 -25.57 -31.78 -6.50
N THR A 3 -25.56 -32.98 -5.93
CA THR A 3 -24.86 -34.16 -6.44
C THR A 3 -25.37 -34.62 -7.82
N SER A 4 -26.66 -34.48 -8.12
CA SER A 4 -27.23 -34.86 -9.41
C SER A 4 -26.85 -33.90 -10.53
N TYR A 5 -26.78 -32.59 -10.22
CA TYR A 5 -26.30 -31.58 -11.17
C TYR A 5 -24.82 -31.75 -11.47
N LEU A 6 -23.99 -31.97 -10.44
CA LEU A 6 -22.56 -32.26 -10.65
C LEU A 6 -22.34 -33.53 -11.50
N LYS A 7 -23.12 -34.59 -11.24
CA LYS A 7 -23.00 -35.87 -11.97
C LYS A 7 -23.31 -35.74 -13.46
N ASN A 8 -24.25 -34.87 -13.83
CA ASN A 8 -24.58 -34.62 -15.25
C ASN A 8 -23.67 -33.57 -15.90
N ALA A 9 -23.18 -32.59 -15.14
CA ALA A 9 -22.33 -31.52 -15.67
C ALA A 9 -20.89 -31.97 -15.94
N LEU A 10 -20.32 -32.83 -15.09
CA LEU A 10 -18.94 -33.33 -15.24
C LEU A 10 -18.66 -33.99 -16.60
N PRO A 11 -19.44 -35.02 -17.03
CA PRO A 11 -19.19 -35.69 -18.31
C PRO A 11 -19.42 -34.76 -19.51
N ASN A 12 -20.34 -33.79 -19.42
CA ASN A 12 -20.58 -32.81 -20.47
C ASN A 12 -19.41 -31.81 -20.60
N PHE A 13 -18.82 -31.39 -19.48
CA PHE A 13 -17.63 -30.54 -19.43
C PHE A 13 -16.39 -31.27 -19.98
N LEU A 14 -16.26 -32.57 -19.69
CA LEU A 14 -15.21 -33.46 -20.20
C LEU A 14 -15.35 -33.79 -21.69
N ARG A 15 -16.51 -33.59 -22.32
CA ARG A 15 -16.72 -33.86 -23.76
C ARG A 15 -16.21 -32.71 -24.64
N ASN A 16 -16.34 -31.47 -24.17
CA ASN A 16 -15.83 -30.27 -24.84
C ASN A 16 -14.54 -29.75 -24.19
N LYS A 17 -13.50 -30.61 -24.13
CA LYS A 17 -12.26 -30.31 -23.39
C LYS A 17 -11.54 -29.06 -23.88
N ALA A 18 -11.39 -28.87 -25.18
CA ALA A 18 -10.65 -27.72 -25.73
C ALA A 18 -11.30 -26.38 -25.36
N TYR A 19 -12.61 -26.25 -25.58
CA TYR A 19 -13.37 -25.04 -25.24
C TYR A 19 -13.42 -24.78 -23.73
N SER A 20 -13.58 -25.83 -22.93
CA SER A 20 -13.62 -25.72 -21.48
C SER A 20 -12.26 -25.36 -20.90
N LEU A 21 -11.17 -25.88 -21.47
CA LEU A 21 -9.80 -25.58 -21.05
C LEU A 21 -9.45 -24.10 -21.30
N ILE A 22 -9.77 -23.58 -22.48
CA ILE A 22 -9.49 -22.18 -22.83
C ILE A 22 -10.27 -21.23 -21.91
N ASN A 23 -11.57 -21.48 -21.71
CA ASN A 23 -12.39 -20.66 -20.81
C ASN A 23 -11.90 -20.70 -19.36
N LEU A 24 -11.56 -21.89 -18.85
CA LEU A 24 -11.09 -22.03 -17.48
C LEU A 24 -9.68 -21.44 -17.28
N ALA A 25 -8.80 -21.58 -18.28
CA ALA A 25 -7.48 -20.96 -18.26
C ALA A 25 -7.59 -19.43 -18.26
N GLY A 26 -8.40 -18.86 -19.15
CA GLY A 26 -8.61 -17.40 -19.19
C GLY A 26 -9.19 -16.86 -17.87
N LEU A 27 -10.21 -17.54 -17.32
CA LEU A 27 -10.82 -17.15 -16.06
C LEU A 27 -9.83 -17.24 -14.88
N SER A 28 -9.08 -18.35 -14.79
CA SER A 28 -8.12 -18.56 -13.70
C SER A 28 -6.95 -17.60 -13.75
N ILE A 29 -6.44 -17.26 -14.93
CA ILE A 29 -5.38 -16.26 -15.10
C ILE A 29 -5.88 -14.86 -14.71
N GLY A 30 -7.10 -14.49 -15.12
CA GLY A 30 -7.71 -13.21 -14.72
C GLY A 30 -7.89 -13.09 -13.21
N LEU A 31 -8.38 -14.16 -12.57
CA LEU A 31 -8.50 -14.21 -11.11
C LEU A 31 -7.14 -14.17 -10.42
N ALA A 32 -6.14 -14.92 -10.90
CA ALA A 32 -4.79 -14.92 -10.34
C ALA A 32 -4.15 -13.53 -10.42
N CYS A 33 -4.27 -12.86 -11.56
CA CYS A 33 -3.78 -11.49 -11.74
C CYS A 33 -4.48 -10.51 -10.77
N GLY A 34 -5.82 -10.57 -10.68
CA GLY A 34 -6.59 -9.75 -9.75
C GLY A 34 -6.17 -9.98 -8.29
N PHE A 35 -5.98 -11.23 -7.87
CA PHE A 35 -5.52 -11.55 -6.53
C PHE A 35 -4.10 -11.03 -6.26
N LEU A 36 -3.18 -11.11 -7.21
CA LEU A 36 -1.83 -10.55 -7.06
C LEU A 36 -1.87 -9.03 -6.87
N ILE A 37 -2.71 -8.32 -7.62
CA ILE A 37 -2.87 -6.86 -7.48
C ILE A 37 -3.44 -6.52 -6.10
N VAL A 38 -4.50 -7.20 -5.68
CA VAL A 38 -5.12 -6.97 -4.35
C VAL A 38 -4.14 -7.29 -3.23
N LEU A 39 -3.37 -8.37 -3.34
CA LEU A 39 -2.36 -8.75 -2.35
C LEU A 39 -1.27 -7.68 -2.25
N TRP A 40 -0.77 -7.17 -3.38
CA TRP A 40 0.21 -6.10 -3.42
C TRP A 40 -0.32 -4.80 -2.80
N LEU A 41 -1.52 -4.38 -3.19
CA LEU A 41 -2.19 -3.22 -2.60
C LEU A 41 -2.41 -3.38 -1.09
N THR A 42 -2.76 -4.58 -0.64
CA THR A 42 -2.97 -4.86 0.78
C THR A 42 -1.67 -4.68 1.56
N VAL A 43 -0.53 -5.10 1.01
CA VAL A 43 0.79 -4.89 1.64
C VAL A 43 1.13 -3.40 1.72
N ASP A 44 0.95 -2.63 0.64
CA ASP A 44 1.25 -1.20 0.63
C ASP A 44 0.34 -0.39 1.58
N LEU A 45 -0.96 -0.69 1.60
CA LEU A 45 -1.92 -0.05 2.50
C LEU A 45 -1.71 -0.48 3.96
N THR A 46 -1.29 -1.73 4.18
CA THR A 46 -0.89 -2.24 5.51
C THR A 46 0.31 -1.43 6.01
N ILE A 47 1.39 -1.33 5.24
CA ILE A 47 2.59 -0.57 5.64
C ILE A 47 2.24 0.90 5.94
N ASN A 48 1.41 1.55 5.12
CA ASN A 48 0.97 2.93 5.39
C ASN A 48 0.07 3.06 6.63
N ARG A 49 -0.69 2.02 7.01
CA ARG A 49 -1.57 2.05 8.19
C ARG A 49 -0.86 1.65 9.49
N TYR A 50 0.18 0.83 9.42
CA TYR A 50 1.03 0.46 10.57
C TYR A 50 2.18 1.45 10.81
N GLY A 51 2.25 2.54 10.03
CA GLY A 51 2.92 3.78 10.42
C GLY A 51 2.29 4.33 11.70
N THR A 52 2.73 3.80 12.82
CA THR A 52 2.47 4.26 14.18
C THR A 52 2.45 5.80 14.22
N HIS A 53 1.29 6.37 14.51
CA HIS A 53 1.10 7.78 14.84
C HIS A 53 1.23 8.82 13.71
N LEU A 54 0.67 8.56 12.52
CA LEU A 54 0.52 9.60 11.47
C LEU A 54 -0.17 10.90 11.95
N ASP A 55 -1.00 10.84 13.01
CA ASP A 55 -1.64 12.03 13.58
C ASP A 55 -0.65 12.96 14.34
N TRP A 56 0.55 12.47 14.67
CA TRP A 56 1.58 13.23 15.41
C TRP A 56 2.90 13.39 14.64
N VAL A 57 2.94 12.98 13.36
CA VAL A 57 4.11 13.17 12.49
C VAL A 57 3.98 14.52 11.79
N TYR A 58 4.75 15.50 12.25
CA TYR A 58 4.85 16.82 11.63
C TYR A 58 6.18 16.97 10.90
N GLN A 59 6.14 17.51 9.68
CA GLN A 59 7.35 17.87 8.95
C GLN A 59 7.84 19.26 9.38
N ILE A 60 9.06 19.33 9.91
CA ILE A 60 9.70 20.59 10.24
C ILE A 60 10.23 21.20 8.93
N VAL A 61 9.93 22.48 8.69
CA VAL A 61 10.42 23.24 7.53
C VAL A 61 11.08 24.54 8.00
N ARG A 62 12.16 24.94 7.34
CA ARG A 62 12.84 26.20 7.62
C ARG A 62 12.45 27.23 6.58
N ASN A 63 11.84 28.33 7.01
CA ASN A 63 11.58 29.49 6.18
C ASN A 63 12.76 30.46 6.29
N HIS A 64 13.40 30.74 5.16
CA HIS A 64 14.45 31.75 5.04
C HIS A 64 13.91 32.96 4.30
N HIS A 65 13.86 34.09 5.01
CA HIS A 65 13.39 35.35 4.44
C HIS A 65 14.59 36.04 3.75
N SER A 66 14.64 35.96 2.42
CA SER A 66 15.55 36.75 1.59
C SER A 66 14.68 37.68 0.75
N ASP A 67 14.45 38.90 1.22
CA ASP A 67 13.57 39.89 0.56
C ASP A 67 13.86 39.98 -0.96
N PRO A 68 12.87 39.79 -1.88
CA PRO A 68 11.42 39.68 -1.69
C PRO A 68 10.84 38.25 -1.65
N VAL A 69 11.68 37.22 -1.52
CA VAL A 69 11.28 35.81 -1.63
C VAL A 69 11.52 35.04 -0.32
N VAL A 70 10.48 34.39 0.18
CA VAL A 70 10.61 33.41 1.26
C VAL A 70 10.97 32.07 0.64
N HIS A 71 12.18 31.58 0.94
CA HIS A 71 12.61 30.25 0.55
C HIS A 71 12.28 29.26 1.67
N THR A 72 11.34 28.34 1.41
CA THR A 72 11.03 27.24 2.32
C THR A 72 11.89 26.04 1.98
N TRP A 73 12.79 25.66 2.89
CA TRP A 73 13.59 24.45 2.76
C TRP A 73 13.10 23.36 3.71
N LYS A 74 12.94 22.16 3.14
CA LYS A 74 12.67 20.92 3.90
C LYS A 74 13.93 20.33 4.54
N SER A 75 15.11 20.83 4.15
CA SER A 75 16.39 20.40 4.71
C SER A 75 16.73 21.24 5.93
N ILE A 76 16.90 20.56 7.06
CA ILE A 76 17.27 21.15 8.34
C ILE A 76 18.64 20.59 8.73
N PRO A 77 19.57 21.41 9.28
CA PRO A 77 20.85 20.92 9.74
C PRO A 77 20.68 19.74 10.71
N LYS A 78 21.51 18.71 10.58
CA LYS A 78 21.49 17.53 11.46
C LYS A 78 21.51 17.81 12.98
N PRO A 79 22.21 18.84 13.51
CA PRO A 79 22.18 19.08 14.96
C PRO A 79 20.84 19.64 15.45
N THR A 80 19.97 20.14 14.56
CA THR A 80 18.71 20.80 14.96
C THR A 80 17.69 19.81 15.51
N THR A 81 17.66 18.58 14.99
CA THR A 81 16.80 17.49 15.51
C THR A 81 17.19 17.16 16.96
N ASN A 82 18.48 17.00 17.23
CA ASN A 82 19.01 16.67 18.57
C ASN A 82 18.71 17.74 19.63
N VAL A 83 18.61 19.02 19.24
CA VAL A 83 18.28 20.12 20.15
C VAL A 83 16.77 20.21 20.37
N MET A 84 15.97 19.93 19.33
CA MET A 84 14.51 19.92 19.45
C MET A 84 14.00 18.84 20.41
N ASP A 85 14.61 17.64 20.40
CA ASP A 85 14.27 16.57 21.36
C ASP A 85 14.63 16.93 22.81
N LYS A 86 15.65 17.78 23.00
CA LYS A 86 16.19 18.10 24.32
C LYS A 86 15.54 19.33 24.95
N ASP A 87 15.22 20.34 24.15
CA ASP A 87 14.78 21.66 24.63
C ASP A 87 13.27 21.89 24.45
N ILE A 88 12.58 21.07 23.64
CA ILE A 88 11.13 21.20 23.41
C ILE A 88 10.39 19.98 24.00
N PRO A 89 9.80 20.09 25.20
CA PRO A 89 9.17 18.95 25.89
C PRO A 89 7.90 18.43 25.21
N ALA A 90 7.38 19.12 24.18
CA ALA A 90 6.24 18.69 23.37
C ALA A 90 6.64 17.74 22.23
N ILE A 91 7.94 17.56 21.95
CA ILE A 91 8.45 16.70 20.87
C ILE A 91 8.96 15.40 21.50
N SER A 92 8.33 14.28 21.15
CA SER A 92 8.67 12.98 21.73
C SER A 92 9.81 12.26 21.01
N ASN A 93 9.97 12.51 19.70
CA ASN A 93 11.07 12.02 18.88
C ASN A 93 11.17 12.86 17.59
N SER A 94 12.38 13.29 17.25
CA SER A 94 12.71 13.93 15.97
C SER A 94 13.65 13.03 15.17
N LEU A 95 13.22 12.65 13.97
CA LEU A 95 14.01 11.85 13.03
C LEU A 95 14.38 12.74 11.83
N HIS A 96 15.57 12.53 11.27
CA HIS A 96 16.06 13.24 10.07
C HIS A 96 15.50 12.63 8.79
#